data_AF-X5NZ83-F1
#
_entry.id   AF-X5NZ83-F1
#
_cell.length_a   1.000
_cell.length_b   1.000
_cell.length_c   1.000
_cell.angle_alpha   90.00
_cell.angle_beta   90.00
_cell.angle_gamma   90.00
#
_symmetry.space_group_name_H-M   'P 1'
#
loop_
_entity.id
_entity.type
_entity.pdbx_description
1 polymer ?
#
loop_
_entity_poly.entity_id
_entity_poly.type
_entity_poly.pdbx_seq_one_letter_code
_entity_poly.pdbx_strand_id
1 'polypeptide(L)'
;MITSTALVLEKSALVGNTAATSMLPDPALALWREWETAHKLTERLCRRQQRLEARLVSSVGFPCVTVCLPEGEDVTVHSIEALNEVLGKGPDMAALRETAEADLAAHQACWDAADEEAGYTAALKAECEAGYRAQDLLEAFSTIPATTLASVAGKLDAVLREGEAWEECSVFPWPQ
;
A
#
# COMPACT_ATOMS: atom_id res chain seq x y z
N MET A 1 -63.19 13.73 -3.19
CA MET A 1 -63.05 13.69 -4.66
C MET A 1 -61.92 14.61 -5.05
N ILE A 2 -60.75 14.04 -5.31
CA ILE A 2 -59.56 14.76 -5.77
C ILE A 2 -59.02 13.93 -6.94
N THR A 3 -58.93 14.57 -8.09
CA THR A 3 -58.62 14.02 -9.42
C THR A 3 -57.18 13.54 -9.53
N SER A 4 -56.99 12.25 -9.83
CA SER A 4 -55.71 11.69 -10.31
C SER A 4 -55.54 12.04 -11.79
N THR A 5 -54.58 12.89 -12.10
CA THR A 5 -54.07 13.07 -13.46
C THR A 5 -52.97 12.05 -13.73
N ALA A 6 -53.26 11.10 -14.63
CA ALA A 6 -52.31 10.15 -15.17
C ALA A 6 -51.39 10.85 -16.19
N LEU A 7 -50.08 10.76 -15.99
CA LEU A 7 -49.09 11.12 -17.01
C LEU A 7 -49.01 9.98 -18.02
N VAL A 8 -49.54 10.22 -19.22
CA VAL A 8 -49.34 9.37 -20.40
C VAL A 8 -47.91 9.60 -20.89
N LEU A 9 -47.06 8.58 -20.77
CA LEU A 9 -45.73 8.56 -21.40
C LEU A 9 -45.91 8.09 -22.85
N GLU A 10 -45.95 9.03 -23.78
CA GLU A 10 -45.99 8.72 -25.21
C GLU A 10 -44.70 8.02 -25.65
N LYS A 11 -44.87 6.88 -26.32
CA LYS A 11 -43.81 6.03 -26.87
C LYS A 11 -43.41 6.58 -28.24
N SER A 12 -42.38 7.40 -28.29
CA SER A 12 -41.75 7.81 -29.55
C SER A 12 -40.71 6.79 -29.97
N ALA A 13 -41.06 5.97 -30.97
CA ALA A 13 -40.14 5.10 -31.68
C ALA A 13 -39.24 5.96 -32.58
N LEU A 14 -37.99 6.18 -32.17
CA LEU A 14 -36.96 6.72 -33.05
C LEU A 14 -36.21 5.55 -33.69
N VAL A 15 -36.68 5.15 -34.88
CA VAL A 15 -35.88 4.38 -35.83
C VAL A 15 -34.77 5.32 -36.31
N GLY A 16 -33.58 5.13 -35.73
CA GLY A 16 -32.38 5.89 -36.05
C GLY A 16 -31.18 4.96 -36.01
N ASN A 17 -30.93 4.31 -37.15
CA ASN A 17 -29.64 3.78 -37.57
C ASN A 17 -28.88 2.92 -36.52
N THR A 18 -29.20 1.63 -36.46
CA THR A 18 -28.25 0.60 -35.97
C THR A 18 -27.11 0.45 -36.98
N ALA A 19 -26.40 1.54 -37.28
CA ALA A 19 -25.04 1.45 -37.76
C ALA A 19 -24.26 0.88 -36.59
N ALA A 20 -23.85 -0.38 -36.75
CA ALA A 20 -23.03 -1.14 -35.82
C ALA A 20 -22.13 -0.20 -35.01
N THR A 21 -22.59 0.17 -33.82
CA THR A 21 -21.76 0.83 -32.84
C THR A 21 -20.75 -0.25 -32.53
N SER A 22 -19.58 -0.14 -33.16
CA SER A 22 -18.41 -0.91 -32.78
C SER A 22 -18.40 -0.85 -31.26
N MET A 23 -18.70 -1.98 -30.62
CA MET A 23 -18.65 -2.20 -29.18
C MET A 23 -17.18 -2.11 -28.79
N LEU A 24 -16.57 -0.95 -29.00
CA LEU A 24 -15.24 -0.68 -28.52
C LEU A 24 -15.35 -0.79 -26.99
N PRO A 25 -14.59 -1.69 -26.36
CA PRO A 25 -14.59 -1.82 -24.92
C PRO A 25 -14.33 -0.44 -24.33
N ASP A 26 -15.15 -0.03 -23.35
CA ASP A 26 -14.90 1.21 -22.63
C ASP A 26 -13.52 1.10 -21.97
N PRO A 27 -12.51 1.86 -22.44
CA PRO A 27 -11.13 1.68 -22.02
C PRO A 27 -10.94 2.08 -20.55
N ALA A 28 -11.72 3.05 -20.07
CA ALA A 28 -11.70 3.45 -18.66
C ALA A 28 -12.27 2.32 -17.79
N LEU A 29 -13.38 1.71 -18.20
CA LEU A 29 -13.96 0.58 -17.47
C LEU A 29 -13.04 -0.65 -17.47
N ALA A 30 -12.31 -0.90 -18.55
CA ALA A 30 -11.35 -1.99 -18.64
C ALA A 30 -10.19 -1.80 -17.66
N LEU A 31 -9.58 -0.60 -17.64
CA LEU A 31 -8.51 -0.28 -16.69
C LEU A 31 -8.99 -0.33 -15.24
N TRP A 32 -10.20 0.14 -14.94
CA TRP A 32 -10.75 0.04 -13.59
C TRP A 32 -10.87 -1.43 -13.12
N ARG A 33 -11.27 -2.36 -13.99
CA ARG A 33 -11.36 -3.79 -13.62
C ARG A 33 -9.98 -4.42 -13.37
N GLU A 34 -9.00 -4.05 -14.18
CA GLU A 34 -7.61 -4.45 -13.93
C GLU A 34 -7.10 -3.88 -12.62
N TRP A 35 -7.34 -2.59 -12.38
CA TRP A 35 -6.98 -1.91 -11.15
C TRP A 35 -7.65 -2.59 -9.94
N GLU A 36 -8.95 -2.88 -10.00
CA GLU A 36 -9.69 -3.53 -8.91
C GLU A 36 -9.08 -4.90 -8.57
N THR A 37 -8.66 -5.63 -9.59
CA THR A 37 -8.01 -6.94 -9.42
C THR A 37 -6.64 -6.80 -8.75
N ALA A 38 -5.84 -5.82 -9.19
CA ALA A 38 -4.53 -5.54 -8.61
C ALA A 38 -4.65 -5.03 -7.17
N HIS A 39 -5.56 -4.09 -6.90
CA HIS A 39 -5.82 -3.55 -5.56
C HIS A 39 -6.23 -4.64 -4.57
N LYS A 40 -7.19 -5.51 -4.93
CA LYS A 40 -7.57 -6.68 -4.10
C LYS A 40 -6.43 -7.68 -3.90
N LEU A 41 -5.50 -7.77 -4.83
CA LEU A 41 -4.30 -8.59 -4.66
C LEU A 41 -3.35 -7.95 -3.65
N THR A 42 -3.10 -6.64 -3.76
CA THR A 42 -2.31 -5.85 -2.80
C THR A 42 -2.85 -6.01 -1.38
N GLU A 43 -4.16 -5.84 -1.15
CA GLU A 43 -4.77 -6.03 0.18
C GLU A 43 -4.50 -7.43 0.77
N ARG A 44 -4.62 -8.47 -0.06
CA ARG A 44 -4.40 -9.86 0.36
C ARG A 44 -2.93 -10.12 0.71
N LEU A 45 -2.02 -9.56 -0.09
CA LEU A 45 -0.58 -9.69 0.11
C LEU A 45 -0.12 -8.87 1.32
N CYS A 46 -0.63 -7.66 1.52
CA CYS A 46 -0.40 -6.84 2.70
C CYS A 46 -0.78 -7.60 3.98
N ARG A 47 -2.00 -8.14 4.05
CA ARG A 47 -2.41 -8.97 5.21
C ARG A 47 -1.52 -10.19 5.40
N ARG A 48 -0.98 -10.77 4.33
CA ARG A 48 -0.07 -11.92 4.42
C ARG A 48 1.30 -11.48 4.95
N GLN A 49 1.85 -10.38 4.44
CA GLN A 49 3.11 -9.79 4.89
C GLN A 49 3.01 -9.39 6.36
N GLN A 50 1.96 -8.70 6.80
CA GLN A 50 1.77 -8.30 8.20
C GLN A 50 1.72 -9.50 9.15
N ARG A 51 1.09 -10.60 8.74
CA ARG A 51 1.08 -11.84 9.53
C ARG A 51 2.47 -12.48 9.63
N LEU A 52 3.30 -12.36 8.60
CA LEU A 52 4.67 -12.86 8.62
C LEU A 52 5.57 -11.97 9.47
N GLU A 53 5.41 -10.65 9.35
CA GLU A 53 6.10 -9.65 10.17
C GLU A 53 5.83 -9.87 11.66
N ALA A 54 4.55 -9.98 12.04
CA ALA A 54 4.16 -10.23 13.42
C ALA A 54 4.78 -11.54 13.96
N ARG A 55 4.92 -12.57 13.11
CA ARG A 55 5.57 -13.82 13.49
C ARG A 55 7.07 -13.63 13.70
N LEU A 56 7.77 -12.93 12.81
CA LEU A 56 9.20 -12.63 12.98
C LEU A 56 9.46 -11.81 14.23
N VAL A 57 8.70 -10.73 14.45
CA VAL A 57 8.82 -9.91 15.65
C VAL A 57 8.54 -10.73 16.91
N SER A 58 7.57 -11.64 16.88
CA SER A 58 7.29 -12.51 18.02
C SER A 58 8.36 -13.57 18.28
N SER A 59 9.12 -13.99 17.26
CA SER A 59 10.11 -15.06 17.38
C SER A 59 11.50 -14.55 17.72
N VAL A 60 11.94 -13.48 17.06
CA VAL A 60 13.30 -12.94 17.19
C VAL A 60 13.32 -11.50 17.72
N GLY A 61 12.22 -10.76 17.61
CA GLY A 61 12.21 -9.32 17.89
C GLY A 61 12.86 -8.53 16.76
N PHE A 62 12.66 -7.21 16.73
CA PHE A 62 13.35 -6.37 15.73
C PHE A 62 14.87 -6.36 16.00
N PRO A 63 15.73 -6.39 14.96
CA PRO A 63 17.17 -6.23 15.12
C PRO A 63 17.49 -4.98 15.92
N CYS A 64 18.15 -5.17 17.06
CA CYS A 64 18.53 -4.10 17.97
C CYS A 64 19.69 -4.53 18.86
N VAL A 65 20.36 -3.53 19.43
CA VAL A 65 21.33 -3.70 20.51
C VAL A 65 21.06 -2.66 21.58
N THR A 66 21.17 -3.07 22.85
CA THR A 66 21.11 -2.17 24.00
C THR A 66 22.52 -1.85 24.44
N VAL A 67 22.86 -0.57 24.50
CA VAL A 67 24.20 -0.10 24.81
C VAL A 67 24.21 0.56 26.18
N CYS A 68 25.05 0.05 27.08
CA CYS A 68 25.24 0.64 28.42
C CYS A 68 26.22 1.81 28.35
N LEU A 69 25.71 3.03 28.55
CA LEU A 69 26.55 4.23 28.55
C LEU A 69 27.25 4.39 29.92
N PRO A 70 28.55 4.75 29.96
CA PRO A 70 29.30 4.87 31.22
C PRO A 70 28.73 5.90 32.21
N GLU A 71 28.07 6.94 31.70
CA GLU A 71 27.51 8.05 32.49
C GLU A 71 26.02 8.31 32.15
N GLY A 72 25.28 7.30 31.69
CA GLY A 72 23.92 7.50 31.17
C GLY A 72 22.98 6.32 31.34
N GLU A 73 21.77 6.48 30.82
CA GLU A 73 20.79 5.40 30.69
C GLU A 73 21.17 4.46 29.54
N ASP A 74 20.73 3.21 29.62
CA ASP A 74 20.86 2.24 28.54
C ASP A 74 20.05 2.70 27.33
N VAL A 75 20.68 2.71 26.15
CA VAL A 75 20.02 3.14 24.91
C VAL A 75 19.86 1.95 23.97
N THR A 76 18.64 1.67 23.53
CA THR A 76 18.38 0.69 22.47
C THR A 76 18.49 1.38 21.11
N VAL A 77 19.32 0.82 20.22
CA VAL A 77 19.50 1.29 18.84
C VAL A 77 19.23 0.17 17.85
N HIS A 78 18.71 0.55 16.68
CA HIS A 78 18.28 -0.36 15.61
C HIS A 78 19.15 -0.25 14.35
N SER A 79 20.17 0.60 14.35
CA SER A 79 21.05 0.77 13.20
C SER A 79 22.47 1.13 13.64
N ILE A 80 23.42 0.81 12.76
CA ILE A 80 24.84 1.20 12.93
C ILE A 80 24.98 2.73 12.92
N GLU A 81 24.16 3.44 12.15
CA GLU A 81 24.15 4.91 12.15
C GLU A 81 23.73 5.47 13.51
N ALA A 82 22.59 5.03 14.05
CA ALA A 82 22.12 5.44 15.38
C ALA A 82 23.11 5.05 16.48
N LEU A 83 23.74 3.88 16.38
CA LEU A 83 24.80 3.45 17.29
C LEU A 83 25.99 4.43 17.26
N ASN A 84 26.41 4.85 16.07
CA ASN A 84 27.49 5.81 15.90
C ASN A 84 27.13 7.22 16.38
N GLU A 85 25.87 7.63 16.28
CA GLU A 85 25.38 8.88 16.84
C GLU A 85 25.41 8.87 18.38
N VAL A 86 25.02 7.75 18.99
CA VAL A 86 25.00 7.57 20.46
C VAL A 86 26.42 7.49 21.04
N LEU A 87 27.31 6.71 20.42
CA LEU A 87 28.66 6.46 20.95
C LEU A 87 29.72 7.44 20.45
N GLY A 88 29.39 8.24 19.44
CA GLY A 88 30.36 9.06 18.72
C GLY A 88 31.41 8.24 17.99
N LYS A 89 32.40 8.91 17.40
CA LYS A 89 33.51 8.29 16.62
C LYS A 89 34.87 8.36 17.32
N GLY A 90 34.92 8.86 18.55
CA GLY A 90 36.15 8.97 19.33
C GLY A 90 36.76 7.61 19.70
N PRO A 91 38.07 7.57 20.01
CA PRO A 91 38.75 6.34 20.40
C PRO A 91 38.26 5.80 21.75
N ASP A 92 37.78 6.67 22.65
CA ASP A 92 37.40 6.31 24.02
C ASP A 92 36.24 5.29 24.07
N MET A 93 35.32 5.36 23.10
CA MET A 93 34.15 4.48 22.98
C MET A 93 34.32 3.38 21.92
N ALA A 94 35.52 3.24 21.33
CA ALA A 94 35.73 2.38 20.16
C ALA A 94 35.45 0.89 20.44
N ALA A 95 35.91 0.38 21.59
CA ALA A 95 35.69 -1.02 21.96
C ALA A 95 34.21 -1.34 22.26
N LEU A 96 33.49 -0.40 22.89
CA LEU A 96 32.05 -0.54 23.13
C LEU A 96 31.28 -0.53 21.80
N ARG A 97 31.67 0.36 20.88
CA ARG A 97 31.09 0.41 19.54
C ARG A 97 31.31 -0.88 18.78
N GLU A 98 32.55 -1.39 18.72
CA GLU A 98 32.86 -2.65 18.03
C GLU A 98 32.03 -3.82 18.57
N THR A 99 31.88 -3.92 19.90
CA THR A 99 31.05 -4.94 20.54
C THR A 99 29.57 -4.78 20.15
N ALA A 100 29.02 -3.56 20.25
CA ALA A 100 27.63 -3.30 19.92
C ALA A 100 27.32 -3.47 18.42
N GLU A 101 28.26 -3.14 17.53
CA GLU A 101 28.16 -3.41 16.09
C GLU A 101 28.10 -4.92 15.81
N ALA A 102 28.95 -5.70 16.49
CA ALA A 102 28.95 -7.16 16.37
C ALA A 102 27.65 -7.79 16.90
N ASP A 103 27.15 -7.31 18.04
CA ASP A 103 25.89 -7.79 18.64
C ASP A 103 24.69 -7.46 17.73
N LEU A 104 24.64 -6.23 17.19
CA LEU A 104 23.61 -5.84 16.24
C LEU A 104 23.68 -6.68 14.95
N ALA A 105 24.88 -6.95 14.43
CA ALA A 105 25.07 -7.81 13.27
C ALA A 105 24.65 -9.26 13.54
N ALA A 106 24.93 -9.79 14.74
CA ALA A 106 24.49 -11.12 15.14
C ALA A 106 22.96 -11.21 15.22
N HIS A 107 22.31 -10.19 15.79
CA HIS A 107 20.85 -10.13 15.85
C HIS A 107 20.23 -9.98 14.44
N GLN A 108 20.82 -9.16 13.57
CA GLN A 108 20.41 -9.05 12.18
C GLN A 108 20.52 -10.41 11.45
N ALA A 109 21.61 -11.15 11.66
CA ALA A 109 21.76 -12.48 11.06
C ALA A 109 20.70 -13.48 11.56
N CYS A 110 20.30 -13.41 12.84
CA CYS A 110 19.18 -14.20 13.35
C CYS A 110 17.85 -13.81 12.72
N TRP A 111 17.60 -12.52 12.51
CA TRP A 111 16.42 -12.04 11.80
C TRP A 111 16.40 -12.52 10.35
N ASP A 112 17.50 -12.37 9.62
CA ASP A 112 17.60 -12.77 8.22
C ASP A 112 17.40 -14.28 8.05
N ALA A 113 17.96 -15.10 8.95
CA ALA A 113 17.74 -16.54 8.96
C ALA A 113 16.27 -16.91 9.23
N ALA A 114 15.62 -16.23 10.18
CA ALA A 114 14.21 -16.43 10.47
C ALA A 114 13.31 -15.97 9.31
N ASP A 115 13.68 -14.89 8.64
CA ASP A 115 13.01 -14.41 7.42
C ASP A 115 13.15 -15.41 6.27
N GLU A 116 14.34 -15.97 6.04
CA GLU A 116 14.55 -16.99 5.00
C GLU A 116 13.62 -18.21 5.20
N GLU A 117 13.39 -18.62 6.45
CA GLU A 117 12.43 -19.68 6.79
C GLU A 117 10.97 -19.23 6.66
N ALA A 118 10.64 -18.02 7.11
CA ALA A 118 9.26 -17.52 7.16
C ALA A 118 8.74 -16.99 5.80
N GLY A 119 9.64 -16.51 4.95
CA GLY A 119 9.37 -15.89 3.65
C GLY A 119 8.79 -14.47 3.75
N TYR A 120 9.14 -13.69 4.78
CA TYR A 120 8.61 -12.33 4.96
C TYR A 120 9.07 -11.37 3.87
N THR A 121 10.38 -11.32 3.57
CA THR A 121 10.93 -10.42 2.53
C THR A 121 10.35 -10.73 1.15
N ALA A 122 10.13 -12.01 0.84
CA ALA A 122 9.47 -12.41 -0.40
C ALA A 122 8.01 -11.94 -0.46
N ALA A 123 7.28 -12.04 0.65
CA ALA A 123 5.90 -11.55 0.74
C ALA A 123 5.81 -10.02 0.66
N LEU A 124 6.75 -9.31 1.30
CA LEU A 124 6.87 -7.85 1.21
C LEU A 124 7.16 -7.42 -0.23
N LYS A 125 8.08 -8.08 -0.93
CA LYS A 125 8.35 -7.79 -2.33
C LYS A 125 7.12 -8.00 -3.21
N ALA A 126 6.39 -9.12 -3.04
CA ALA A 126 5.18 -9.39 -3.80
C ALA A 126 4.07 -8.36 -3.53
N GLU A 127 3.92 -7.93 -2.28
CA GLU A 127 3.01 -6.85 -1.88
C GLU A 127 3.37 -5.55 -2.59
N CYS A 128 4.64 -5.14 -2.56
CA CYS A 128 5.13 -3.94 -3.23
C CYS A 128 4.90 -3.99 -4.74
N GLU A 129 5.20 -5.13 -5.40
CA GLU A 129 4.98 -5.30 -6.84
C GLU A 129 3.49 -5.19 -7.21
N ALA A 130 2.59 -5.77 -6.41
CA ALA A 130 1.15 -5.63 -6.62
C ALA A 130 0.69 -4.19 -6.38
N GLY A 131 1.22 -3.52 -5.35
CA GLY A 131 0.98 -2.11 -5.05
C GLY A 131 1.40 -1.19 -6.19
N TYR A 132 2.62 -1.33 -6.72
CA TYR A 132 3.08 -0.58 -7.88
C TYR A 132 2.20 -0.82 -9.11
N ARG A 133 1.81 -2.08 -9.37
CA ARG A 133 0.90 -2.39 -10.48
C ARG A 133 -0.46 -1.73 -10.32
N ALA A 134 -1.02 -1.72 -9.11
CA ALA A 134 -2.27 -1.02 -8.82
C ALA A 134 -2.10 0.49 -9.02
N GLN A 135 -1.00 1.08 -8.56
CA GLN A 135 -0.72 2.51 -8.73
C GLN A 135 -0.60 2.90 -10.22
N ASP A 136 0.16 2.14 -11.01
CA ASP A 136 0.31 2.37 -12.46
C ASP A 136 -1.05 2.34 -13.18
N LEU A 137 -1.90 1.39 -12.80
CA LEU A 137 -3.25 1.25 -13.35
C LEU A 137 -4.16 2.40 -12.94
N LEU A 138 -4.06 2.85 -11.69
CA LEU A 138 -4.82 3.99 -11.18
C LEU A 138 -4.42 5.28 -11.90
N GLU A 139 -3.12 5.51 -12.07
CA GLU A 139 -2.60 6.66 -12.82
C GLU A 139 -3.09 6.63 -14.27
N ALA A 140 -2.92 5.51 -14.97
CA ALA A 140 -3.42 5.35 -16.33
C ALA A 140 -4.93 5.60 -16.42
N PHE A 141 -5.72 4.99 -15.52
CA PHE A 141 -7.18 5.12 -15.47
C PHE A 141 -7.62 6.56 -15.17
N SER A 142 -6.89 7.30 -14.34
CA SER A 142 -7.23 8.68 -13.98
C SER A 142 -7.22 9.62 -15.19
N THR A 143 -6.28 9.42 -16.12
CA THR A 143 -6.11 10.25 -17.32
C THR A 143 -7.14 10.00 -18.42
N ILE A 144 -7.78 8.82 -18.44
CA ILE A 144 -8.77 8.49 -19.46
C ILE A 144 -10.12 9.15 -19.11
N PRO A 145 -10.74 9.91 -20.04
CA PRO A 145 -12.09 10.46 -19.82
C PRO A 145 -13.12 9.34 -19.63
N ALA A 146 -13.96 9.46 -18.59
CA ALA A 146 -15.09 8.57 -18.41
C ALA A 146 -16.23 9.00 -19.35
N THR A 147 -16.51 8.21 -20.38
CA THR A 147 -17.58 8.49 -21.36
C THR A 147 -18.88 7.75 -21.06
N THR A 148 -18.88 6.90 -20.03
CA THR A 148 -20.04 6.11 -19.59
C THR A 148 -20.27 6.25 -18.09
N LEU A 149 -21.51 6.04 -17.65
CA LEU A 149 -21.86 6.00 -16.22
C LEU A 149 -21.08 4.91 -15.47
N ALA A 150 -20.79 3.77 -16.12
CA ALA A 150 -20.01 2.69 -15.53
C ALA A 150 -18.57 3.15 -15.24
N SER A 151 -17.95 3.89 -16.14
CA SER A 151 -16.62 4.47 -15.93
C SER A 151 -16.61 5.56 -14.87
N VAL A 152 -17.66 6.39 -14.78
CA VAL A 152 -17.82 7.35 -13.67
C VAL A 152 -17.92 6.60 -12.33
N ALA A 153 -18.75 5.55 -12.27
CA ALA A 153 -18.87 4.72 -11.08
C ALA A 153 -17.54 4.05 -10.70
N GLY A 154 -16.78 3.55 -11.68
CA GLY A 154 -15.45 3.00 -11.44
C GLY A 154 -14.46 4.03 -10.87
N LYS A 155 -14.49 5.28 -11.35
CA LYS A 155 -13.66 6.36 -10.80
C LYS A 155 -14.03 6.66 -9.35
N LEU A 156 -15.33 6.72 -9.04
CA LEU A 156 -15.80 6.94 -7.68
C LEU A 156 -15.45 5.77 -6.74
N ASP A 157 -15.60 4.52 -7.20
CA ASP A 157 -15.19 3.33 -6.46
C ASP A 157 -13.69 3.35 -6.16
N ALA A 158 -12.85 3.71 -7.14
CA ALA A 158 -11.41 3.84 -6.93
C ALA A 158 -11.07 4.94 -5.90
N VAL A 159 -11.70 6.11 -5.98
CA VAL A 159 -11.52 7.19 -4.99
C VAL A 159 -11.93 6.74 -3.59
N LEU A 160 -13.04 6.02 -3.44
CA LEU A 160 -13.50 5.55 -2.14
C LEU A 160 -12.50 4.56 -1.52
N ARG A 161 -12.03 3.58 -2.30
CA ARG A 161 -11.11 2.54 -1.79
C ARG A 161 -9.70 3.06 -1.51
N GLU A 162 -9.20 3.99 -2.33
CA GLU A 162 -7.92 4.65 -2.06
C GLU A 162 -8.02 5.66 -0.91
N GLY A 163 -9.19 6.30 -0.74
CA GLY A 163 -9.45 7.22 0.37
C GLY A 163 -9.69 6.52 1.72
N GLU A 164 -10.33 5.35 1.72
CA GLU A 164 -10.55 4.52 2.92
C GLU A 164 -9.24 4.04 3.55
N ALA A 165 -8.14 3.96 2.78
CA ALA A 165 -6.82 3.65 3.30
C ALA A 165 -6.19 4.78 4.14
N TRP A 166 -6.80 5.98 4.17
CA TRP A 166 -6.26 7.19 4.80
C TRP A 166 -7.28 7.83 5.75
N GLU A 167 -7.56 7.22 6.91
CA GLU A 167 -8.42 7.83 7.95
C GLU A 167 -7.87 9.16 8.52
N GLU A 168 -6.62 9.56 8.21
CA GLU A 168 -5.95 10.72 8.83
C GLU A 168 -5.31 11.75 7.87
N CYS A 169 -5.69 11.83 6.59
CA CYS A 169 -5.10 12.85 5.69
C CYS A 169 -6.02 14.04 5.40
N SER A 170 -5.72 15.19 5.99
CA SER A 170 -6.42 16.48 5.77
C SER A 170 -6.18 17.12 4.39
N VAL A 171 -5.58 16.39 3.44
CA VAL A 171 -5.17 16.89 2.11
C VAL A 171 -6.19 16.53 1.02
N PHE A 172 -7.25 15.81 1.37
CA PHE A 172 -8.37 15.56 0.47
C PHE A 172 -9.39 16.71 0.53
N PRO A 173 -9.95 17.21 -0.59
CA PRO A 173 -9.84 16.71 -1.97
C PRO A 173 -8.72 17.36 -2.81
N TRP A 174 -8.31 16.67 -3.88
CA TRP A 174 -7.37 17.16 -4.90
C TRP A 174 -7.84 18.46 -5.57
N PRO A 175 -6.91 19.32 -6.05
CA PRO A 175 -7.28 20.48 -6.86
C PRO A 175 -8.08 20.05 -8.09
N GLN A 176 -9.15 20.81 -8.36
CA GLN A 176 -10.10 20.61 -9.46
C GLN A 176 -9.50 20.99 -10.82
#